data_AF-A0A358MYD2-F1
#
_entry.id   AF-A0A358MYD2-F1
#
_cell.length_a   1.000
_cell.length_b   1.000
_cell.length_c   1.000
_cell.angle_alpha   90.00
_cell.angle_beta   90.00
_cell.angle_gamma   90.00
#
_symmetry.space_group_name_H-M   'P 1'
#
loop_
_entity.id
_entity.type
_entity.pdbx_description
1 polymer ?
#
loop_
_entity_poly.entity_id
_entity_poly.type
_entity_poly.pdbx_seq_one_letter_code
_entity_poly.pdbx_strand_id
1 'polypeptide(L)' 'AAIRLAEKDEYAGKTIVVVLPDLAERYLSSVMFAEVPTGIIEQPVAV' A
#
# COMPACT_ATOMS: atom_id res chain seq x y z
N ALA A 1 -6.41 7.03 6.61
CA ALA A 1 -6.83 8.34 7.16
C ALA A 1 -7.63 9.14 6.13
N ALA A 2 -7.11 9.31 4.90
CA ALA A 2 -7.79 10.02 3.80
C ALA A 2 -9.24 9.56 3.57
N ILE A 3 -9.46 8.24 3.49
CA ILE A 3 -10.79 7.65 3.29
C ILE A 3 -11.78 8.09 4.36
N ARG A 4 -11.38 8.01 5.65
CA ARG A 4 -12.19 8.48 6.79
C ARG A 4 -12.53 9.98 6.73
N LEU A 5 -11.68 10.80 6.10
CA LEU A 5 -11.99 12.22 5.87
C LEU A 5 -12.94 12.38 4.68
N ALA A 6 -12.77 11.60 3.61
CA ALA A 6 -13.64 11.62 2.44
C ALA A 6 -15.09 11.24 2.75
N GLU A 7 -15.31 10.42 3.78
CA GLU A 7 -16.64 9.99 4.24
C GLU A 7 -17.43 11.09 4.97
N LYS A 8 -16.82 12.22 5.33
CA LYS A 8 -17.52 13.28 6.05
C LYS A 8 -18.15 14.29 5.08
N ASP A 9 -19.36 14.72 5.41
CA ASP A 9 -20.14 15.69 4.61
C ASP A 9 -19.36 17.01 4.35
N GLU A 10 -18.58 17.47 5.33
CA GLU A 10 -17.77 18.70 5.22
C GLU A 10 -16.71 18.65 4.10
N TYR A 11 -16.33 17.44 3.67
CA TYR A 11 -15.37 17.21 2.58
C TYR A 11 -16.01 16.71 1.28
N ALA A 12 -17.35 16.65 1.20
CA ALA A 12 -18.05 16.26 -0.02
C ALA A 12 -17.69 17.17 -1.20
N GLY A 13 -17.31 16.56 -2.33
CA GLY A 13 -16.90 17.28 -3.54
C GLY A 13 -15.53 17.96 -3.48
N LYS A 14 -14.79 17.86 -2.36
CA LYS A 14 -13.43 18.39 -2.25
C LYS A 14 -12.40 17.35 -2.69
N THR A 15 -11.26 17.82 -3.20
CA THR A 15 -10.13 16.94 -3.52
C THR A 15 -9.22 16.79 -2.31
N ILE A 16 -9.00 15.55 -1.86
CA ILE A 16 -8.10 15.22 -0.75
C ILE A 16 -6.76 14.76 -1.31
N VAL A 17 -5.69 15.50 -1.00
CA VAL A 17 -4.32 15.17 -1.41
C VAL A 17 -3.60 14.47 -0.26
N VAL A 18 -2.91 13.36 -0.55
CA VAL A 18 -2.14 12.61 0.44
C VAL A 18 -0.79 12.18 -0.12
N VAL A 19 0.15 11.94 0.80
CA VAL A 19 1.49 11.44 0.49
C VAL A 19 1.53 9.94 0.73
N LEU A 20 2.06 9.22 -0.26
CA LEU A 20 2.59 7.88 -0.06
C LEU A 20 4.09 8.03 0.27
N PRO A 21 4.55 7.73 1.49
CA PRO A 21 5.89 8.10 1.94
C PRO A 21 7.01 7.31 1.26
N ASP A 22 6.73 6.09 0.82
CA ASP A 22 7.71 5.20 0.20
C ASP A 22 7.03 4.08 -0.61
N LEU A 23 7.85 3.25 -1.26
CA LEU A 23 7.41 2.10 -2.06
C LEU A 23 7.51 0.81 -1.25
N ALA A 24 6.57 -0.09 -1.50
CA ALA A 24 6.39 -1.31 -0.70
C ALA A 24 7.54 -2.32 -0.78
N GLU A 25 8.43 -2.25 -1.78
CA GLU A 25 9.58 -3.15 -1.94
C GLU A 25 10.51 -3.18 -0.71
N ARG A 26 10.61 -2.07 0.02
CA ARG A 26 11.41 -2.02 1.25
C ARG A 26 10.82 -2.85 2.40
N TYR A 27 9.55 -3.22 2.30
CA TYR A 27 8.79 -3.91 3.34
C TYR A 27 8.52 -5.39 3.03
N LEU A 28 9.11 -5.96 1.97
CA LEU A 28 8.88 -7.35 1.57
C LEU A 28 9.19 -8.37 2.67
N SER A 29 10.15 -8.08 3.56
CA SER A 29 10.50 -8.94 4.71
C SER A 29 9.75 -8.57 6.00
N SER A 30 8.75 -7.69 5.94
CA SER A 30 8.00 -7.24 7.11
C SER A 30 6.66 -7.97 7.24
N VAL A 31 5.97 -7.73 8.37
CA VAL A 31 4.61 -8.24 8.62
C VAL A 31 3.60 -7.84 7.54
N MET A 32 3.84 -6.76 6.80
CA MET A 32 2.97 -6.30 5.72
C MET A 32 2.79 -7.35 4.61
N PHE A 33 3.80 -8.21 4.40
CA PHE A 33 3.82 -9.22 3.34
C PHE A 33 3.84 -10.66 3.88
N ALA A 34 3.64 -10.88 5.18
CA ALA A 34 3.76 -12.20 5.81
C ALA A 34 2.78 -13.25 5.27
N GLU A 35 1.63 -12.83 4.74
CA GLU A 35 0.59 -13.71 4.20
C GLU A 35 0.48 -13.63 2.68
N VAL A 36 1.43 -12.97 2.01
CA VAL A 36 1.43 -12.92 0.55
C VAL A 36 1.89 -14.28 0.00
N PRO A 37 1.08 -14.95 -0.83
CA PRO A 37 1.42 -16.26 -1.37
C PRO A 37 2.74 -16.22 -2.16
N THR A 38 3.66 -17.11 -1.82
CA THR A 38 5.00 -17.22 -2.42
C THR A 38 5.00 -17.65 -3.90
N GLY A 39 3.84 -17.95 -4.48
CA GLY A 39 3.68 -18.43 -5.86
C GLY A 39 3.45 -17.36 -6.94
N ILE A 40 3.45 -16.07 -6.58
CA ILE A 40 3.28 -14.96 -7.55
C ILE A 40 4.64 -14.31 -7.88
N ILE A 41 5.69 -14.64 -7.13
CA ILE A 41 7.04 -14.09 -7.28
C ILE A 41 7.93 -15.23 -7.79
N GLU A 42 8.23 -15.27 -9.10
CA GLU A 42 9.27 -16.18 -9.59
C GLU A 42 10.59 -15.81 -8.89
N GLN A 43 11.16 -16.78 -8.18
CA GLN A 43 12.49 -16.58 -7.60
C GLN A 43 13.47 -16.30 -8.75
N PRO A 44 14.38 -15.32 -8.60
CA PRO A 44 15.40 -15.10 -9.61
C PRO A 44 16.20 -16.40 -9.75
N VAL A 45 16.21 -16.96 -10.96
CA VAL A 45 17.02 -18.13 -11.26
C VAL A 45 18.47 -17.77 -10.96
N ALA A 46 19.07 -18.48 -10.01
CA ALA A 46 20.50 -18.33 -9.74
C ALA A 46 21.26 -18.76 -11.01
N VAL A 47 21.88 -17.79 -11.68
CA VAL A 47 22.83 -18.00 -12.79
C VAL A 47 24.24 -18.08 -12.23
#